data_AF-A0A2G6T3G0-F1
#
_entry.id   AF-A0A2G6T3G0-F1
#
_cell.length_a   1.000
_cell.length_b   1.000
_cell.length_c   1.000
_cell.angle_alpha   90.00
_cell.angle_beta   90.00
_cell.angle_gamma   90.00
#
_symmetry.space_group_name_H-M   'P 1'
#
loop_
_entity.id
_entity.type
_entity.pdbx_description
1 polymer ?
#
loop_
_entity_poly.entity_id
_entity_poly.type
_entity_poly.pdbx_seq_one_letter_code
_entity_poly.pdbx_strand_id
1 'polypeptide(L)'
;MQLLTRDDFRIKASHFNITRAENLLRIACGAFMFPHALSKFAAFGVLSAGTIGFFGKAGFQPPELWAWLAAFTEAACGIALVLGLCTRYAALGAASALAIAVYALHTVKGFGWLWNTGGYEYPIFWGLACVAVALWEFRRVHGQPGPQ
;
A
#
# COMPACT_ATOMS: atom_id res chain seq x y z
N MET A 1 17.56 3.60 19.28
CA MET A 1 16.78 4.00 18.09
C MET A 1 15.30 3.88 18.43
N GLN A 2 14.54 4.98 18.45
CA GLN A 2 13.10 4.93 18.70
C GLN A 2 12.38 4.45 17.43
N LEU A 3 11.64 3.35 17.51
CA LEU A 3 10.87 2.81 16.38
C LEU A 3 9.72 3.77 16.02
N LEU A 4 8.91 4.12 17.00
CA LEU A 4 7.81 5.08 16.88
C LEU A 4 8.15 6.41 17.55
N THR A 5 7.63 7.49 16.98
CA THR A 5 7.75 8.86 17.47
C THR A 5 6.37 9.49 17.60
N ARG A 6 6.26 10.59 18.36
CA ARG A 6 4.98 11.33 18.47
C ARG A 6 4.50 11.87 17.14
N ASP A 7 5.42 12.16 16.22
CA ASP A 7 5.10 12.70 14.91
C ASP A 7 4.41 11.69 14.00
N ASP A 8 4.57 10.38 14.23
CA ASP A 8 3.86 9.34 13.47
C ASP A 8 2.34 9.38 13.67
N PHE A 9 1.86 10.06 14.72
CA PHE A 9 0.45 10.12 15.08
C PHE A 9 -0.14 11.53 14.94
N ARG A 10 0.56 12.45 14.27
CA ARG A 10 0.13 13.85 14.11
C ARG A 10 -0.09 14.20 12.65
N ILE A 11 -1.30 14.66 12.33
CA ILE A 11 -1.63 15.24 11.03
C ILE A 11 -1.16 16.70 11.03
N LYS A 12 -0.33 17.09 10.06
CA LYS A 12 0.22 18.45 9.93
C LYS A 12 -0.13 19.01 8.56
N ALA A 13 -0.41 20.31 8.47
CA ALA A 13 -0.67 20.97 7.18
C ALA A 13 0.49 20.80 6.19
N SER A 14 1.74 20.76 6.69
CA SER A 14 2.94 20.53 5.89
C SER A 14 3.00 19.15 5.21
N HIS A 15 2.22 18.17 5.67
CA HIS A 15 2.09 16.86 5.00
C HIS A 15 1.36 17.01 3.66
N PHE A 16 0.49 18.01 3.51
CA PHE A 16 -0.31 18.22 2.31
C PHE A 16 0.29 19.24 1.34
N ASN A 17 1.51 19.71 1.58
CA ASN A 17 2.20 20.57 0.64
C ASN A 17 2.67 19.76 -0.58
N ILE A 18 1.93 19.85 -1.68
CA ILE A 18 2.16 19.13 -2.94
C ILE A 18 3.37 19.65 -3.75
N THR A 19 3.95 20.80 -3.39
CA THR A 19 5.20 21.25 -4.00
C THR A 19 6.41 20.41 -3.55
N ARG A 20 6.25 19.61 -2.49
CA ARG A 20 7.23 18.63 -2.02
C ARG A 20 6.98 17.29 -2.71
N ALA A 21 7.93 16.84 -3.52
CA ALA A 21 7.81 15.62 -4.32
C ALA A 21 7.51 14.36 -3.47
N GLU A 22 8.09 14.28 -2.28
CA GLU A 22 7.85 13.20 -1.32
C GLU A 22 6.38 13.14 -0.85
N ASN A 23 5.73 14.29 -0.67
CA ASN A 23 4.35 14.37 -0.22
C ASN A 23 3.44 13.97 -1.36
N LEU A 24 3.72 14.47 -2.57
CA LEU A 24 2.98 14.09 -3.76
C LEU A 24 3.04 12.57 -3.99
N LEU A 25 4.23 11.98 -3.92
CA LEU A 25 4.42 10.54 -4.10
C LEU A 25 3.72 9.73 -3.00
N ARG A 26 3.89 10.13 -1.73
CA ARG A 26 3.25 9.50 -0.57
C ARG A 26 1.72 9.54 -0.68
N ILE A 27 1.16 10.69 -1.01
CA ILE A 27 -0.29 10.88 -1.17
C ILE A 27 -0.80 10.06 -2.36
N ALA A 28 -0.11 10.05 -3.51
CA ALA A 28 -0.49 9.24 -4.65
C ALA A 28 -0.47 7.74 -4.32
N CYS A 29 0.60 7.27 -3.66
CA CYS A 29 0.71 5.88 -3.21
C CYS A 29 -0.42 5.49 -2.25
N GLY A 30 -0.86 6.41 -1.38
CA GLY A 30 -2.00 6.16 -0.51
C GLY A 30 -3.34 6.19 -1.25
N ALA A 31 -3.58 7.24 -2.04
CA ALA A 31 -4.85 7.47 -2.72
C ALA A 31 -5.19 6.34 -3.71
N PHE A 32 -4.19 5.79 -4.40
CA PHE A 32 -4.41 4.73 -5.36
C PHE A 32 -4.82 3.40 -4.72
N MET A 33 -4.65 3.21 -3.40
CA MET A 33 -5.16 2.02 -2.72
C MET A 33 -6.69 1.98 -2.67
N PHE A 34 -7.37 3.14 -2.68
CA PHE A 34 -8.83 3.18 -2.49
C PHE A 34 -9.61 2.49 -3.61
N PRO A 35 -9.34 2.74 -4.92
CA PRO A 35 -10.00 1.98 -5.99
C PRO A 35 -9.79 0.47 -5.86
N HIS A 36 -8.60 0.02 -5.47
CA HIS A 36 -8.30 -1.41 -5.28
C HIS A 36 -9.08 -2.00 -4.10
N ALA A 37 -9.18 -1.27 -2.99
CA ALA A 37 -9.96 -1.69 -1.83
C ALA A 37 -11.46 -1.77 -2.18
N LEU A 38 -11.99 -0.73 -2.83
CA LEU A 38 -13.40 -0.67 -3.23
C LEU A 38 -13.75 -1.77 -4.25
N SER A 39 -12.87 -2.06 -5.21
CA SER A 39 -13.12 -3.08 -6.25
C SER A 39 -13.37 -4.50 -5.72
N LYS A 40 -12.99 -4.77 -4.46
CA LYS A 40 -13.21 -6.06 -3.81
C LYS A 40 -14.67 -6.29 -3.42
N PHE A 41 -15.49 -5.24 -3.41
CA PHE A 41 -16.87 -5.29 -2.96
C PHE A 41 -17.84 -5.12 -4.13
N ALA A 42 -18.89 -5.94 -4.16
CA ALA A 42 -20.01 -5.80 -5.10
C ALA A 42 -21.09 -4.84 -4.56
N ALA A 43 -21.20 -4.76 -3.23
CA ALA A 43 -22.05 -3.82 -2.50
C ALA A 43 -21.40 -3.51 -1.15
N PHE A 44 -21.91 -2.52 -0.43
CA PHE A 44 -21.36 -2.17 0.88
C PHE A 44 -21.34 -3.38 1.82
N GLY A 45 -20.14 -3.78 2.26
CA GLY A 45 -19.94 -4.93 3.14
C GLY A 45 -20.02 -6.30 2.46
N VAL A 46 -20.23 -6.37 1.15
CA VAL A 46 -20.41 -7.64 0.41
C VAL A 46 -19.27 -7.82 -0.58
N LEU A 47 -18.39 -8.80 -0.32
CA LEU A 47 -17.30 -9.16 -1.23
C LEU A 47 -17.85 -9.63 -2.58
N SER A 48 -17.17 -9.25 -3.66
CA SER A 48 -17.54 -9.69 -5.00
C SER A 48 -17.16 -11.15 -5.24
N ALA A 49 -18.03 -11.91 -5.91
CA ALA A 49 -17.75 -13.31 -6.25
C ALA A 49 -16.46 -13.48 -7.08
N GLY A 50 -16.16 -12.50 -7.95
CA GLY A 50 -14.92 -12.46 -8.71
C GLY A 50 -13.68 -12.32 -7.82
N THR A 51 -13.74 -11.50 -6.78
CA THR A 51 -12.65 -11.36 -5.80
C THR A 51 -12.45 -12.65 -5.02
N ILE A 52 -13.53 -13.22 -4.46
CA ILE A 52 -13.47 -14.48 -3.71
C ILE A 52 -12.86 -15.58 -4.60
N GLY A 53 -13.34 -15.70 -5.85
CA GLY A 53 -12.81 -16.66 -6.81
C GLY A 53 -11.34 -16.43 -7.17
N PHE A 54 -10.89 -15.18 -7.30
CA PHE A 54 -9.48 -14.87 -7.55
C PHE A 54 -8.58 -15.27 -6.37
N PHE A 55 -8.97 -14.93 -5.14
CA PHE A 55 -8.22 -15.29 -3.93
C PHE A 55 -8.15 -16.82 -3.75
N GLY A 56 -9.26 -17.52 -4.01
CA GLY A 56 -9.28 -18.98 -3.98
C GLY A 56 -8.33 -19.61 -5.00
N LYS A 57 -8.33 -19.11 -6.25
CA LYS A 57 -7.39 -19.55 -7.30
C LYS A 57 -5.92 -19.23 -6.98
N ALA A 58 -5.68 -18.14 -6.26
CA ALA A 58 -4.34 -17.76 -5.80
C ALA A 58 -3.85 -18.59 -4.60
N GLY A 59 -4.65 -19.55 -4.11
CA GLY A 59 -4.27 -20.46 -3.03
C GLY A 59 -4.53 -19.92 -1.62
N PHE A 60 -5.23 -18.79 -1.50
CA PHE A 60 -5.56 -18.20 -0.21
C PHE A 60 -6.81 -18.86 0.37
N GLN A 61 -6.65 -19.57 1.49
CA GLN A 61 -7.72 -20.29 2.17
C GLN A 61 -7.84 -19.83 3.64
N PRO A 62 -9.05 -19.49 4.13
CA PRO A 62 -10.30 -19.29 3.37
C PRO A 62 -10.29 -17.97 2.56
N PRO A 63 -10.76 -17.95 1.31
CA PRO A 63 -10.56 -16.83 0.38
C PRO A 63 -11.22 -15.53 0.83
N GLU A 64 -12.36 -15.59 1.51
CA GLU A 64 -13.07 -14.42 2.03
C GLU A 64 -12.25 -13.68 3.08
N LEU A 65 -11.59 -14.41 3.98
CA LEU A 65 -10.76 -13.82 5.02
C LEU A 65 -9.61 -13.02 4.39
N TRP A 66 -8.94 -13.61 3.40
CA TRP A 66 -7.82 -12.95 2.73
C TRP A 66 -8.28 -11.75 1.88
N ALA A 67 -9.44 -11.83 1.24
CA ALA A 67 -10.02 -10.70 0.53
C ALA A 67 -10.35 -9.53 1.47
N TRP A 68 -10.91 -9.82 2.66
CA TRP A 68 -11.14 -8.82 3.70
C TRP A 68 -9.84 -8.21 4.25
N LEU A 69 -8.84 -9.04 4.53
CA LEU A 69 -7.53 -8.59 4.99
C LEU A 69 -6.85 -7.70 3.94
N ALA A 70 -6.93 -8.04 2.66
CA ALA A 70 -6.40 -7.22 1.59
C ALA A 70 -7.14 -5.87 1.49
N ALA A 71 -8.48 -5.87 1.51
CA ALA A 71 -9.28 -4.65 1.51
C ALA A 71 -8.96 -3.74 2.70
N PHE A 72 -8.86 -4.30 3.90
CA PHE A 72 -8.52 -3.56 5.11
C PHE A 72 -7.10 -3.01 5.04
N THR A 73 -6.13 -3.81 4.61
CA THR A 73 -4.72 -3.39 4.48
C THR A 73 -4.58 -2.23 3.50
N GLU A 74 -5.21 -2.34 2.32
CA GLU A 74 -5.20 -1.28 1.30
C GLU A 74 -5.86 0.00 1.82
N ALA A 75 -7.04 -0.09 2.45
CA ALA A 75 -7.72 1.06 3.01
C ALA A 75 -6.92 1.72 4.16
N ALA A 76 -6.42 0.92 5.11
CA ALA A 76 -5.67 1.41 6.25
C ALA A 76 -4.33 2.05 5.82
N CYS A 77 -3.58 1.41 4.92
CA CYS A 77 -2.36 1.98 4.37
C CYS A 77 -2.67 3.22 3.53
N GLY A 78 -3.75 3.21 2.74
CA GLY A 78 -4.20 4.35 1.95
C GLY A 78 -4.48 5.58 2.83
N ILE A 79 -5.28 5.41 3.88
CA ILE A 79 -5.60 6.47 4.85
C ILE A 79 -4.32 6.97 5.53
N ALA A 80 -3.51 6.05 6.07
CA ALA A 80 -2.29 6.41 6.79
C ALA A 80 -1.31 7.17 5.89
N LEU A 81 -1.11 6.71 4.65
CA LEU A 81 -0.24 7.36 3.67
C LEU A 81 -0.79 8.70 3.21
N VAL A 82 -2.10 8.89 3.03
CA VAL A 82 -2.63 10.22 2.67
C VAL A 82 -2.45 11.20 3.84
N LEU A 83 -2.83 10.80 5.06
CA LEU A 83 -2.81 11.67 6.24
C LEU A 83 -1.40 11.90 6.83
N GLY A 84 -0.45 11.04 6.49
CA GLY A 84 0.95 11.13 6.95
C GLY A 84 1.14 10.52 8.32
N LEU A 85 0.37 9.48 8.60
CA LEU A 85 0.41 8.73 9.84
C LEU A 85 1.26 7.48 9.65
N CYS A 86 2.17 7.22 10.59
CA CYS A 86 3.08 6.07 10.56
C CYS A 86 3.70 5.81 9.17
N THR A 87 4.05 6.87 8.43
CA THR A 87 4.36 6.81 6.98
C THR A 87 5.38 5.72 6.64
N ARG A 88 6.42 5.55 7.46
CA ARG A 88 7.44 4.48 7.34
C ARG A 88 6.81 3.10 7.22
N TYR A 89 5.93 2.78 8.16
CA TYR A 89 5.30 1.48 8.29
C TYR A 89 4.13 1.31 7.32
N ALA A 90 3.32 2.36 7.11
CA ALA A 90 2.23 2.34 6.15
C ALA A 90 2.74 2.10 4.71
N ALA A 91 3.86 2.72 4.35
CA ALA A 91 4.50 2.51 3.06
C ALA A 91 5.07 1.09 2.91
N LEU A 92 5.67 0.53 3.95
CA LEU A 92 6.10 -0.88 3.94
C LEU A 92 4.93 -1.86 3.87
N GLY A 93 3.81 -1.56 4.56
CA GLY A 93 2.58 -2.33 4.50
C GLY A 93 1.98 -2.35 3.10
N ALA A 94 1.89 -1.17 2.46
CA ALA A 94 1.49 -1.01 1.07
C ALA A 94 2.39 -1.79 0.10
N ALA A 95 3.71 -1.68 0.25
CA ALA A 95 4.67 -2.43 -0.57
C ALA A 95 4.51 -3.95 -0.40
N SER A 96 4.27 -4.41 0.83
CA SER A 96 4.05 -5.83 1.13
C SER A 96 2.73 -6.34 0.51
N ALA A 97 1.66 -5.55 0.56
CA ALA A 97 0.40 -5.89 -0.10
C ALA A 97 0.56 -6.02 -1.62
N LEU A 98 1.33 -5.13 -2.24
CA LEU A 98 1.65 -5.19 -3.67
C LEU A 98 2.54 -6.39 -4.03
N ALA A 99 3.49 -6.76 -3.16
CA ALA A 99 4.27 -7.97 -3.34
C ALA A 99 3.41 -9.24 -3.27
N ILE A 100 2.44 -9.30 -2.34
CA ILE A 100 1.46 -10.38 -2.27
C ILE A 100 0.58 -10.39 -3.53
N ALA A 101 0.24 -9.23 -4.09
CA ALA A 101 -0.50 -9.15 -5.34
C ALA A 101 0.30 -9.73 -6.52
N VAL A 102 1.62 -9.47 -6.61
CA VAL A 102 2.50 -10.10 -7.61
C VAL A 102 2.51 -11.62 -7.46
N TYR A 103 2.64 -12.12 -6.22
CA TYR A 103 2.55 -13.55 -5.93
C TYR A 103 1.20 -14.12 -6.40
N ALA A 104 0.08 -13.47 -6.07
CA ALA A 104 -1.25 -13.92 -6.47
C ALA A 104 -1.41 -13.97 -7.99
N LEU A 105 -0.92 -12.95 -8.70
CA LEU A 105 -0.91 -12.93 -10.17
C LEU A 105 -0.07 -14.07 -10.75
N HIS A 106 1.11 -14.33 -10.17
CA HIS A 106 1.96 -15.44 -10.59
C HIS A 106 1.26 -16.79 -10.41
N THR A 107 0.64 -17.03 -9.26
CA THR A 107 -0.04 -18.29 -8.98
C THR A 107 -1.24 -18.51 -9.91
N VAL A 108 -2.00 -17.45 -10.21
CA VAL A 108 -3.23 -17.57 -11.03
C VAL A 108 -2.95 -17.62 -12.53
N LYS A 109 -1.95 -16.87 -13.03
CA LYS A 109 -1.72 -16.67 -14.46
C LYS A 109 -0.35 -17.12 -14.97
N GLY A 110 0.58 -17.46 -14.08
CA GLY A 110 1.99 -17.64 -14.43
C GLY A 110 2.72 -16.32 -14.66
N PHE A 111 3.89 -16.39 -15.30
CA PHE A 111 4.71 -15.21 -15.60
C PHE A 111 4.06 -14.32 -16.66
N GLY A 112 3.94 -13.03 -16.33
CA GLY A 112 3.54 -11.98 -17.27
C GLY A 112 4.05 -10.63 -16.79
N TRP A 113 4.80 -9.91 -17.63
CA TRP A 113 5.36 -8.62 -17.26
C TRP A 113 4.37 -7.47 -17.46
N LEU A 114 3.84 -7.34 -18.67
CA LEU A 114 3.09 -6.15 -19.10
C LEU A 114 1.80 -5.93 -18.30
N TRP A 115 1.66 -4.72 -17.73
CA TRP A 115 0.54 -4.38 -16.85
C TRP A 115 -0.83 -4.51 -17.53
N ASN A 116 -0.94 -4.14 -18.80
CA ASN A 116 -2.20 -4.15 -19.56
C ASN A 116 -2.72 -5.56 -19.88
N THR A 117 -1.88 -6.58 -19.69
CA THR A 117 -2.27 -8.01 -19.74
C THR A 117 -2.49 -8.62 -18.35
N GLY A 118 -2.42 -7.79 -17.31
CA GLY A 118 -2.49 -8.20 -15.90
C GLY A 118 -1.19 -8.83 -15.40
N GLY A 119 -0.05 -8.30 -15.85
CA GLY A 119 1.29 -8.68 -15.42
C GLY A 119 1.82 -7.88 -14.22
N TYR A 120 3.10 -8.04 -13.91
CA TYR A 120 3.72 -7.58 -12.67
C TYR A 120 4.23 -6.15 -12.69
N GLU A 121 4.41 -5.56 -13.87
CA GLU A 121 5.05 -4.26 -14.07
C GLU A 121 4.47 -3.17 -13.15
N TYR A 122 3.14 -3.03 -13.12
CA TYR A 122 2.46 -2.00 -12.32
C TYR A 122 2.60 -2.21 -10.79
N PRO A 123 2.25 -3.38 -10.22
CA PRO A 123 2.42 -3.58 -8.78
C PRO A 123 3.88 -3.57 -8.33
N ILE A 124 4.84 -3.98 -9.17
CA ILE A 124 6.27 -3.86 -8.86
C ILE A 124 6.69 -2.40 -8.83
N PHE A 125 6.37 -1.63 -9.88
CA PHE A 125 6.72 -0.20 -9.94
C PHE A 125 6.15 0.57 -8.75
N TRP A 126 4.88 0.36 -8.45
CA TRP A 126 4.22 1.00 -7.32
C TRP A 126 4.78 0.51 -5.97
N GLY A 127 5.11 -0.78 -5.84
CA GLY A 127 5.77 -1.32 -4.66
C GLY A 127 7.12 -0.65 -4.40
N LEU A 128 7.92 -0.43 -5.45
CA LEU A 128 9.18 0.32 -5.35
C LEU A 128 8.96 1.79 -4.98
N ALA A 129 7.91 2.44 -5.49
CA ALA A 129 7.54 3.78 -5.06
C ALA A 129 7.20 3.84 -3.56
N CYS A 130 6.44 2.87 -3.05
CA CYS A 130 6.17 2.73 -1.61
C CYS A 130 7.46 2.51 -0.81
N VAL A 131 8.38 1.66 -1.27
CA VAL A 131 9.69 1.48 -0.64
C VAL A 131 10.50 2.79 -0.62
N ALA A 132 10.47 3.57 -1.71
CA ALA A 132 11.14 4.87 -1.76
C ALA A 132 10.57 5.86 -0.72
N VAL A 133 9.24 5.91 -0.56
CA VAL A 133 8.56 6.69 0.48
C VAL A 133 9.00 6.23 1.88
N ALA A 134 9.03 4.92 2.13
CA ALA A 134 9.47 4.37 3.41
C ALA A 134 10.91 4.80 3.73
N LEU A 135 11.84 4.58 2.80
CA LEU A 135 13.26 4.91 2.96
C LEU A 135 13.50 6.41 3.18
N TRP A 136 12.79 7.27 2.45
CA TRP A 136 12.85 8.71 2.65
C TRP A 136 12.41 9.09 4.07
N GLU A 137 11.30 8.53 4.54
CA GLU A 137 10.76 8.86 5.86
C GLU A 137 11.65 8.30 6.99
N PHE A 138 12.23 7.11 6.84
CA PHE A 138 13.23 6.59 7.79
C PHE A 138 14.43 7.53 7.90
N ARG A 139 14.94 8.05 6.77
CA ARG A 139 16.03 9.05 6.79
C ARG A 139 15.60 10.37 7.41
N ARG A 140 14.37 10.84 7.17
CA ARG A 140 13.86 12.07 7.80
C ARG A 140 13.82 11.95 9.32
N VAL A 141 13.39 10.80 9.84
CA VAL A 141 13.22 10.58 11.29
C VAL A 141 14.52 10.22 12.00
N HIS A 142 15.44 9.49 11.36
CA HIS A 142 16.66 8.97 12.01
C HIS A 142 17.97 9.54 11.46
N GLY A 143 17.95 10.21 10.31
CA GLY A 143 19.14 10.71 9.61
C GLY A 143 19.50 12.16 9.92
N GLN A 144 18.76 12.85 10.80
CA GLN A 144 19.16 14.15 11.32
C GLN A 144 20.26 13.93 12.38
N PRO A 145 21.44 14.58 12.27
CA PRO A 145 22.34 14.68 13.42
C PRO A 145 21.57 15.34 14.57
N GLY A 146 21.72 14.84 15.79
CA GLY A 146 21.19 15.53 16.98
C GLY A 146 21.72 16.96 17.06
N PRO A 147 21.07 17.86 17.83
CA PRO A 147 21.54 19.23 17.97
C PRO A 147 23.00 19.24 18.42
N GLN A 148 23.85 20.01 17.72
CA GLN A 148 25.14 20.46 18.24
C GLN A 148 24.91 21.51 19.31
#